data_AF-A0A4U1ML13-F1
#
_entry.id   AF-A0A4U1ML13-F1
#
_cell.length_a   1.000
_cell.length_b   1.000
_cell.length_c   1.000
_cell.angle_alpha   90.00
_cell.angle_beta   90.00
_cell.angle_gamma   90.00
#
_symmetry.space_group_name_H-M   'P 1'
#
loop_
_entity.id
_entity.type
_entity.pdbx_description
1 polymer ?
#
loop_
_entity_poly.entity_id
_entity_poly.type
_entity_poly.pdbx_seq_one_letter_code
_entity_poly.pdbx_strand_id
1 'polypeptide(L)'
;MTNYIKNNMLTLHVLQTWDMRFIPNYDLFYFEEMKANINCCSRATFTPTIDERTSFLTWNVSPKCKWVAVVSNDTFLALSKEDQIVILQGQLRAKRGFAFTLEELYQLPLAENVHSILDELSFPFDEKSYVIFQKWSWDLLPIAYRFEVLKMIAKDFVESTSISKEGALTKNHSLMNVFIGSNGPNCFSAALCNLEQNEHRKNHLTKKWVQQDEFLEALETYNYSPTKSTNVTSHDVLVWFTENQPVHAAFAINKELLVNKNGQTMFHPYQCLSINNVISEWRASRLVIYKK
;
A
#
# COMPACT_ATOMS: atom_id res chain seq x y z
N MET A 1 -10.80 11.00 16.83
CA MET A 1 -11.33 9.61 16.90
C MET A 1 -10.26 8.66 16.40
N THR A 2 -10.06 7.54 17.08
CA THR A 2 -9.13 6.48 16.67
C THR A 2 -9.93 5.35 16.06
N ASN A 3 -9.61 4.97 14.82
CA ASN A 3 -10.25 3.85 14.14
C ASN A 3 -9.33 2.62 14.23
N TYR A 4 -9.91 1.42 14.12
CA TYR A 4 -9.15 0.18 14.03
C TYR A 4 -9.59 -0.62 12.82
N ILE A 5 -8.63 -1.15 12.07
CA ILE A 5 -8.86 -2.10 10.98
C ILE A 5 -8.05 -3.35 11.31
N LYS A 6 -8.73 -4.47 11.57
CA LYS A 6 -8.06 -5.74 11.90
C LYS A 6 -7.03 -5.59 13.04
N ASN A 7 -7.42 -4.87 14.11
CA ASN A 7 -6.62 -4.50 15.29
C ASN A 7 -5.43 -3.55 15.02
N ASN A 8 -5.31 -2.98 13.83
CA ASN A 8 -4.32 -1.95 13.51
C ASN A 8 -4.93 -0.56 13.69
N MET A 9 -4.24 0.29 14.45
CA MET A 9 -4.66 1.65 14.75
C MET A 9 -4.52 2.54 13.52
N LEU A 10 -5.61 3.19 13.15
CA LEU A 10 -5.71 4.18 12.08
C LEU A 10 -6.12 5.53 12.68
N THR A 11 -5.16 6.45 12.73
CA THR A 11 -5.37 7.78 13.29
C THR A 11 -5.94 8.75 12.25
N LEU A 12 -6.55 9.83 12.72
CA LEU A 12 -7.01 10.92 11.85
C LEU A 12 -5.86 11.54 11.04
N HIS A 13 -4.69 11.70 11.64
CA HIS A 13 -3.51 12.24 10.96
C HIS A 13 -3.05 11.35 9.80
N VAL A 14 -3.09 10.02 9.98
CA VAL A 14 -2.77 9.08 8.90
C VAL A 14 -3.78 9.18 7.77
N LEU A 15 -5.08 9.24 8.07
CA LEU A 15 -6.14 9.45 7.07
C LEU A 15 -5.98 10.75 6.29
N GLN A 16 -5.66 11.86 6.97
CA GLN A 16 -5.36 13.14 6.32
C GLN A 16 -4.15 13.04 5.39
N THR A 17 -3.11 12.31 5.82
CA THR A 17 -1.91 12.12 4.99
C THR A 17 -2.20 11.25 3.76
N TRP A 18 -3.00 10.19 3.93
CA TRP A 18 -3.46 9.36 2.82
C TRP A 18 -4.29 10.16 1.83
N ASP A 19 -5.24 10.98 2.30
CA ASP A 19 -6.09 11.81 1.44
C ASP A 19 -5.30 12.78 0.55
N MET A 20 -4.19 13.33 1.06
CA MET A 20 -3.29 14.18 0.27
C MET A 20 -2.47 13.42 -0.78
N ARG A 21 -2.23 12.11 -0.58
CA ARG A 21 -1.33 11.29 -1.42
C ARG A 21 -2.05 10.34 -2.35
N PHE A 22 -3.26 9.93 -1.99
CA PHE A 22 -3.96 8.81 -2.61
C PHE A 22 -4.19 9.06 -4.10
N ILE A 23 -4.62 10.28 -4.47
CA ILE A 23 -4.93 10.65 -5.85
C ILE A 23 -4.07 11.85 -6.27
N PRO A 24 -3.08 11.65 -7.15
CA PRO A 24 -2.25 12.72 -7.70
C PRO A 24 -3.06 13.73 -8.51
N ASN A 25 -2.54 14.95 -8.69
CA ASN A 25 -3.19 16.01 -9.48
C ASN A 25 -3.12 15.81 -11.01
N TYR A 26 -2.85 14.59 -11.45
CA TYR A 26 -2.83 14.12 -12.83
C TYR A 26 -3.16 12.63 -12.83
N ASP A 27 -3.43 12.07 -14.00
CA ASP A 27 -3.69 10.66 -14.20
C ASP A 27 -2.63 9.98 -15.07
N LEU A 28 -2.42 8.69 -14.78
CA LEU A 28 -1.69 7.78 -15.65
C LEU A 28 -2.69 6.89 -16.39
N PHE A 29 -2.85 7.13 -17.69
CA PHE A 29 -3.67 6.30 -18.55
C PHE A 29 -2.82 5.32 -19.36
N TYR A 30 -3.21 4.05 -19.32
CA TYR A 30 -2.53 2.97 -20.02
C TYR A 30 -3.32 2.52 -21.23
N PHE A 31 -2.61 2.24 -22.33
CA PHE A 31 -3.21 1.87 -23.61
C PHE A 31 -2.44 0.71 -24.27
N GLU A 32 -3.17 -0.17 -24.96
CA GLU A 32 -2.56 -1.21 -25.81
C GLU A 32 -1.94 -0.61 -27.08
N GLU A 33 -2.60 0.40 -27.65
CA GLU A 33 -2.19 1.13 -28.84
C GLU A 33 -2.05 2.63 -28.55
N MET A 34 -1.19 3.31 -29.32
CA MET A 34 -1.00 4.76 -29.19
C MET A 34 -2.28 5.50 -29.56
N LYS A 35 -2.69 6.46 -28.72
CA LYS A 35 -3.83 7.33 -29.00
C LYS A 35 -3.32 8.63 -29.61
N ALA A 36 -3.64 8.90 -30.87
CA ALA A 36 -3.13 10.07 -31.60
C ALA A 36 -3.42 11.42 -30.90
N ASN A 37 -4.52 11.51 -30.15
CA ASN A 37 -4.97 12.75 -29.49
C ASN A 37 -4.45 12.91 -28.06
N ILE A 38 -3.62 11.98 -27.56
CA ILE A 38 -3.06 12.03 -26.21
C ILE A 38 -1.56 11.74 -26.32
N ASN A 39 -0.73 12.61 -25.73
CA ASN A 39 0.71 12.40 -25.73
C ASN A 39 1.05 11.17 -24.87
N CYS A 40 1.50 10.10 -25.53
CA CYS A 40 1.87 8.83 -24.92
C CYS A 40 3.37 8.59 -25.03
N CYS A 41 3.96 7.97 -24.01
CA CYS A 41 5.29 7.38 -24.06
C CYS A 41 5.23 5.86 -23.92
N SER A 42 6.34 5.19 -24.25
CA SER A 42 6.46 3.75 -24.08
C SER A 42 6.43 3.40 -22.59
N ARG A 43 5.57 2.45 -22.21
CA ARG A 43 5.51 1.93 -20.84
C ARG A 43 6.84 1.30 -20.42
N ALA A 44 7.58 0.70 -21.35
CA ALA A 44 8.85 0.03 -21.06
C ALA A 44 9.93 1.00 -20.54
N THR A 45 9.85 2.27 -20.91
CA THR A 45 10.80 3.32 -20.49
C THR A 45 10.24 4.22 -19.38
N PHE A 46 8.94 4.07 -19.06
CA PHE A 46 8.29 4.88 -18.04
C PHE A 46 8.54 4.31 -16.65
N THR A 47 9.14 5.11 -15.76
CA THR A 47 9.49 4.70 -14.40
C THR A 47 8.65 5.46 -13.38
N PRO A 48 7.48 4.93 -12.97
CA PRO A 48 6.65 5.61 -12.00
C PRO A 48 7.28 5.63 -10.60
N THR A 49 7.06 6.71 -9.87
CA THR A 49 7.43 6.82 -8.45
C THR A 49 6.64 5.82 -7.59
N ILE A 50 7.09 5.52 -6.37
CA ILE A 50 6.36 4.59 -5.50
C ILE A 50 4.94 5.09 -5.15
N ASP A 51 4.77 6.41 -5.05
CA ASP A 51 3.47 7.05 -4.82
C ASP A 51 2.57 6.82 -6.04
N GLU A 52 3.04 7.10 -7.25
CA GLU A 52 2.30 6.79 -8.50
C GLU A 52 1.97 5.30 -8.63
N ARG A 53 2.96 4.43 -8.36
CA ARG A 53 2.75 2.98 -8.42
C ARG A 53 1.60 2.56 -7.54
N THR A 54 1.49 3.16 -6.35
CA THR A 54 0.43 2.89 -5.37
C THR A 54 -0.91 3.49 -5.79
N SER A 55 -0.94 4.77 -6.14
CA SER A 55 -2.17 5.46 -6.56
C SER A 55 -2.82 4.81 -7.78
N PHE A 56 -2.02 4.36 -8.73
CA PHE A 56 -2.50 3.77 -9.98
C PHE A 56 -2.37 2.25 -10.04
N LEU A 57 -2.01 1.59 -8.93
CA LEU A 57 -1.78 0.13 -8.84
C LEU A 57 -1.07 -0.43 -10.09
N THR A 58 0.03 0.22 -10.48
CA THR A 58 0.67 -0.01 -11.79
C THR A 58 1.12 -1.45 -12.03
N TRP A 59 1.29 -2.22 -10.95
CA TRP A 59 1.59 -3.66 -10.97
C TRP A 59 0.41 -4.53 -11.41
N ASN A 60 -0.83 -4.03 -11.31
CA ASN A 60 -2.03 -4.73 -11.81
C ASN A 60 -2.28 -4.50 -13.30
N VAL A 61 -1.65 -3.47 -13.88
CA VAL A 61 -1.93 -3.04 -15.26
C VAL A 61 -1.55 -4.15 -16.23
N SER A 62 -2.52 -4.52 -17.08
CA SER A 62 -2.40 -5.55 -18.11
C SER A 62 -1.08 -5.45 -18.88
N PRO A 63 -0.33 -6.56 -19.07
CA PRO A 63 0.91 -6.54 -19.84
C PRO A 63 0.69 -6.20 -21.32
N LYS A 64 -0.55 -6.25 -21.81
CA LYS A 64 -0.91 -5.81 -23.17
C LYS A 64 -0.79 -4.30 -23.36
N CYS A 65 -0.90 -3.51 -22.29
CA CYS A 65 -0.75 -2.06 -22.37
C CYS A 65 0.72 -1.70 -22.56
N LYS A 66 1.06 -1.19 -23.75
CA LYS A 66 2.41 -0.83 -24.18
C LYS A 66 2.70 0.67 -24.06
N TRP A 67 1.65 1.48 -23.90
CA TRP A 67 1.74 2.94 -23.87
C TRP A 67 1.17 3.47 -22.56
N VAL A 68 1.74 4.58 -22.10
CA VAL A 68 1.25 5.33 -20.95
C VAL A 68 1.21 6.82 -21.28
N ALA A 69 0.13 7.49 -20.88
CA ALA A 69 -0.01 8.94 -20.96
C ALA A 69 -0.07 9.53 -19.56
N VAL A 70 0.62 10.64 -19.37
CA VAL A 70 0.50 11.49 -18.18
C VAL A 70 -0.43 12.64 -18.55
N VAL A 71 -1.62 12.68 -17.96
CA VAL A 71 -2.68 13.62 -18.36
C VAL A 71 -3.11 14.46 -17.16
N SER A 72 -3.05 15.79 -17.28
CA SER A 72 -3.59 16.67 -16.23
C SER A 72 -5.12 16.57 -16.16
N ASN A 73 -5.69 16.88 -14.99
CA ASN A 73 -7.15 16.91 -14.83
C ASN A 73 -7.80 17.86 -15.85
N ASP A 74 -7.22 19.04 -16.08
CA ASP A 74 -7.75 20.02 -17.05
C ASP A 74 -7.74 19.46 -18.48
N THR A 75 -6.68 18.75 -18.87
CA THR A 75 -6.59 18.12 -20.19
C THR A 75 -7.66 17.06 -20.35
N PHE A 76 -7.89 16.24 -19.32
CA PHE A 76 -8.94 15.23 -19.34
C PHE A 76 -10.34 15.85 -19.37
N LEU A 77 -10.59 16.89 -18.58
CA LEU A 77 -11.87 17.57 -18.50
C LEU A 77 -12.23 18.35 -19.77
N ALA A 78 -11.23 18.76 -20.55
CA ALA A 78 -11.41 19.40 -21.86
C ALA A 78 -11.87 18.42 -22.95
N LEU A 79 -11.73 17.10 -22.74
CA LEU A 79 -12.22 16.09 -23.67
C LEU A 79 -13.75 16.05 -23.69
N SER A 80 -14.33 15.54 -24.79
CA SER A 80 -15.75 15.26 -24.84
C SER A 80 -16.13 14.23 -23.76
N LYS A 81 -17.39 14.26 -23.28
CA LYS A 81 -17.85 13.27 -22.29
C LYS A 81 -17.78 11.84 -22.81
N GLU A 82 -17.99 11.65 -24.11
CA GLU A 82 -17.82 10.35 -24.77
C GLU A 82 -16.37 9.87 -24.70
N ASP A 83 -15.40 10.72 -25.04
CA ASP A 83 -13.98 10.39 -24.95
C ASP A 83 -13.52 10.09 -23.51
N GLN A 84 -13.99 10.89 -22.54
CA GLN A 84 -13.74 10.65 -21.11
C GLN A 84 -14.20 9.24 -20.72
N ILE A 85 -15.44 8.87 -21.06
CA ILE A 85 -15.99 7.54 -20.75
C ILE A 85 -15.19 6.43 -21.45
N VAL A 86 -14.87 6.58 -22.75
CA VAL A 86 -14.08 5.60 -23.50
C VAL A 86 -12.72 5.36 -22.85
N ILE A 87 -12.05 6.43 -22.39
CA ILE A 87 -10.77 6.32 -21.70
C ILE A 87 -10.92 5.57 -20.37
N LEU A 88 -11.91 5.94 -19.54
CA LEU A 88 -12.14 5.34 -18.23
C LEU A 88 -12.50 3.84 -18.34
N GLN A 89 -13.37 3.47 -19.29
CA GLN A 89 -13.65 2.07 -19.60
C GLN A 89 -12.39 1.32 -20.06
N GLY A 90 -11.54 1.97 -20.86
CA GLY A 90 -10.23 1.44 -21.25
C GLY A 90 -9.33 1.17 -20.04
N GLN A 91 -9.33 2.07 -19.04
CA GLN A 91 -8.55 1.90 -17.82
C GLN A 91 -9.04 0.75 -16.95
N LEU A 92 -10.36 0.51 -16.92
CA LEU A 92 -10.94 -0.64 -16.24
C LEU A 92 -10.51 -1.96 -16.88
N ARG A 93 -10.56 -2.06 -18.22
CA ARG A 93 -10.03 -3.21 -18.97
C ARG A 93 -8.54 -3.41 -18.77
N ALA A 94 -7.79 -2.31 -18.69
CA ALA A 94 -6.37 -2.33 -18.40
C ALA A 94 -6.05 -2.74 -16.95
N LYS A 95 -7.05 -2.84 -16.05
CA LYS A 95 -6.88 -3.09 -14.61
C LYS A 95 -5.98 -2.04 -13.93
N ARG A 96 -6.05 -0.80 -14.42
CA ARG A 96 -5.33 0.33 -13.84
C ARG A 96 -6.02 0.75 -12.55
N GLY A 97 -5.23 0.96 -11.50
CA GLY A 97 -5.60 1.62 -10.24
C GLY A 97 -6.87 1.13 -9.57
N PHE A 98 -7.43 2.01 -8.77
CA PHE A 98 -8.70 1.78 -8.10
C PHE A 98 -9.86 2.10 -9.05
N ALA A 99 -10.82 1.20 -9.08
CA ALA A 99 -12.12 1.38 -9.71
C ALA A 99 -13.16 0.75 -8.81
N PHE A 100 -14.21 1.49 -8.53
CA PHE A 100 -15.27 1.09 -7.61
C PHE A 100 -16.56 0.97 -8.38
N THR A 101 -17.36 -0.05 -8.08
CA THR A 101 -18.76 -0.04 -8.48
C THR A 101 -19.49 1.03 -7.69
N LEU A 102 -20.51 1.61 -8.30
CA LEU A 102 -21.37 2.59 -7.64
C LEU A 102 -22.07 1.97 -6.41
N GLU A 103 -22.41 0.67 -6.49
CA GLU A 103 -22.99 -0.10 -5.40
C GLU A 103 -22.07 -0.18 -4.17
N GLU A 104 -20.78 -0.50 -4.35
CA GLU A 104 -19.80 -0.52 -3.24
C GLU A 104 -19.70 0.84 -2.55
N LEU A 105 -19.70 1.93 -3.33
CA LEU A 105 -19.64 3.29 -2.81
C LEU A 105 -20.91 3.67 -2.04
N TYR A 106 -22.08 3.20 -2.46
CA TYR A 106 -23.35 3.43 -1.76
C TYR A 106 -23.52 2.67 -0.45
N GLN A 107 -22.69 1.66 -0.19
CA GLN A 107 -22.69 0.95 1.09
C GLN A 107 -21.90 1.68 2.19
N LEU A 108 -21.09 2.68 1.82
CA LEU A 108 -20.34 3.47 2.79
C LEU A 108 -21.26 4.44 3.55
N PRO A 109 -20.92 4.86 4.77
CA PRO A 109 -21.65 5.93 5.46
C PRO A 109 -21.66 7.22 4.64
N LEU A 110 -22.82 7.66 4.19
CA LEU A 110 -23.00 8.77 3.25
C LEU A 110 -23.58 10.03 3.92
N ALA A 111 -23.18 11.19 3.41
CA ALA A 111 -23.92 12.43 3.59
C ALA A 111 -24.94 12.58 2.43
N GLU A 112 -26.01 13.34 2.63
CA GLU A 112 -27.14 13.46 1.68
C GLU A 112 -26.71 13.86 0.26
N ASN A 113 -25.65 14.66 0.10
CA ASN A 113 -25.20 15.17 -1.20
C ASN A 113 -24.22 14.26 -1.94
N VAL A 114 -23.80 13.13 -1.35
CA VAL A 114 -22.77 12.27 -1.97
C VAL A 114 -23.33 11.45 -3.11
N HIS A 115 -24.59 11.00 -3.04
CA HIS A 115 -25.21 10.21 -4.12
C HIS A 115 -25.21 10.96 -5.44
N SER A 116 -25.68 12.21 -5.47
CA SER A 116 -25.73 13.00 -6.70
C SER A 116 -24.33 13.21 -7.30
N ILE A 117 -23.32 13.44 -6.46
CA ILE A 117 -21.93 13.57 -6.92
C ILE A 117 -21.47 12.24 -7.55
N LEU A 118 -21.70 11.11 -6.89
CA LEU A 118 -21.28 9.82 -7.41
C LEU A 118 -22.02 9.42 -8.69
N ASP A 119 -23.32 9.70 -8.80
CA ASP A 119 -24.12 9.49 -10.00
C ASP A 119 -23.51 10.25 -11.20
N GLU A 120 -23.19 11.54 -11.01
CA GLU A 120 -22.57 12.40 -12.04
C GLU A 120 -21.15 11.96 -12.45
N LEU A 121 -20.39 11.38 -11.51
CA LEU A 121 -19.04 10.87 -11.75
C LEU A 121 -19.02 9.47 -12.35
N SER A 122 -20.14 8.75 -12.30
CA SER A 122 -20.19 7.35 -12.72
C SER A 122 -20.24 7.20 -14.24
N PHE A 123 -19.74 6.07 -14.73
CA PHE A 123 -19.83 5.68 -16.13
C PHE A 123 -20.21 4.20 -16.26
N PRO A 124 -20.97 3.81 -17.30
CA PRO A 124 -21.39 2.42 -17.49
C PRO A 124 -20.24 1.55 -18.02
N PHE A 125 -20.16 0.31 -17.55
CA PHE A 125 -19.29 -0.74 -18.08
C PHE A 125 -19.82 -2.13 -17.66
N ASP A 126 -19.93 -3.07 -18.61
CA ASP A 126 -20.41 -4.46 -18.38
C ASP A 126 -21.61 -4.54 -17.41
N GLU A 127 -22.71 -3.88 -17.80
CA GLU A 127 -24.00 -3.84 -17.06
C GLU A 127 -23.99 -3.17 -15.67
N LYS A 128 -22.86 -2.60 -15.25
CA LYS A 128 -22.71 -1.87 -13.98
C LYS A 128 -22.27 -0.44 -14.20
N SER A 129 -22.44 0.38 -13.17
CA SER A 129 -21.86 1.73 -13.10
C SER A 129 -20.61 1.72 -12.25
N TYR A 130 -19.55 2.34 -12.76
CA TYR A 130 -18.25 2.43 -12.10
C TYR A 130 -17.86 3.88 -11.88
N VAL A 131 -17.01 4.09 -10.87
CA VAL A 131 -16.32 5.36 -10.60
C VAL A 131 -14.83 5.08 -10.52
N ILE A 132 -14.05 5.88 -11.25
CA ILE A 132 -12.59 5.98 -11.12
C ILE A 132 -12.31 7.40 -10.67
N PHE A 133 -11.87 7.55 -9.43
CA PHE A 133 -11.56 8.88 -8.90
C PHE A 133 -10.28 9.42 -9.51
N GLN A 134 -10.41 10.61 -10.10
CA GLN A 134 -9.33 11.52 -10.45
C GLN A 134 -9.34 12.67 -9.44
N LYS A 135 -8.25 13.45 -9.33
CA LYS A 135 -8.12 14.42 -8.24
C LYS A 135 -9.25 15.46 -8.21
N TRP A 136 -9.68 15.95 -9.37
CA TRP A 136 -10.82 16.89 -9.45
C TRP A 136 -12.10 16.28 -8.85
N SER A 137 -12.41 15.03 -9.19
CA SER A 137 -13.61 14.32 -8.71
C SER A 137 -13.51 13.95 -7.23
N TRP A 138 -12.30 13.62 -6.77
CA TRP A 138 -12.01 13.35 -5.35
C TRP A 138 -12.24 14.60 -4.50
N ASP A 139 -11.91 15.78 -5.02
CA ASP A 139 -12.08 17.05 -4.31
C ASP A 139 -13.51 17.55 -4.22
N LEU A 140 -14.45 16.98 -5.00
CA LEU A 140 -15.88 17.22 -4.86
C LEU A 140 -16.47 16.51 -3.63
N LEU A 141 -15.86 15.41 -3.19
CA LEU A 141 -16.39 14.59 -2.11
C LEU A 141 -16.09 15.22 -0.73
N PRO A 142 -17.04 15.17 0.22
CA PRO A 142 -16.77 15.53 1.60
C PRO A 142 -15.63 14.70 2.19
N ILE A 143 -14.71 15.34 2.92
CA ILE A 143 -13.53 14.68 3.50
C ILE A 143 -13.88 13.46 4.37
N ALA A 144 -15.02 13.51 5.07
CA ALA A 144 -15.51 12.39 5.88
C ALA A 144 -15.78 11.15 5.00
N TYR A 145 -16.38 11.33 3.83
CA TYR A 145 -16.66 10.25 2.89
C TYR A 145 -15.38 9.71 2.24
N ARG A 146 -14.45 10.60 1.88
CA ARG A 146 -13.11 10.23 1.38
C ARG A 146 -12.36 9.34 2.38
N PHE A 147 -12.48 9.63 3.67
CA PHE A 147 -11.91 8.77 4.70
C PHE A 147 -12.58 7.39 4.77
N GLU A 148 -13.89 7.27 4.54
CA GLU A 148 -14.55 5.95 4.46
C GLU A 148 -14.06 5.15 3.25
N VAL A 149 -13.88 5.77 2.09
CA VAL A 149 -13.28 5.12 0.91
C VAL A 149 -11.85 4.65 1.21
N LEU A 150 -11.02 5.48 1.84
CA LEU A 150 -9.66 5.09 2.23
C LEU A 150 -9.63 3.95 3.26
N LYS A 151 -10.58 3.93 4.21
CA LYS A 151 -10.72 2.82 5.17
C LYS A 151 -11.15 1.53 4.47
N MET A 152 -12.05 1.62 3.49
CA MET A 152 -12.48 0.49 2.67
C MET A 152 -11.26 -0.12 1.95
N ILE A 153 -10.50 0.70 1.23
CA ILE A 153 -9.26 0.27 0.57
C ILE A 153 -8.29 -0.37 1.55
N ALA A 154 -8.04 0.27 2.71
CA ALA A 154 -7.10 -0.26 3.69
C ALA A 154 -7.50 -1.65 4.23
N LYS A 155 -8.79 -2.01 4.25
CA LYS A 155 -9.22 -3.36 4.63
C LYS A 155 -8.72 -4.44 3.66
N ASP A 156 -8.66 -4.12 2.37
CA ASP A 156 -8.23 -5.06 1.31
C ASP A 156 -6.72 -5.30 1.34
N PHE A 157 -5.94 -4.35 1.87
CA PHE A 157 -4.49 -4.45 2.02
C PHE A 157 -4.04 -5.14 3.31
N VAL A 158 -4.96 -5.50 4.21
CA VAL A 158 -4.63 -6.19 5.46
C VAL A 158 -5.18 -7.60 5.40
N GLU A 159 -4.33 -8.60 5.21
CA GLU A 159 -4.78 -9.99 5.12
C GLU A 159 -5.14 -10.54 6.50
N SER A 160 -4.23 -10.42 7.46
CA SER A 160 -4.34 -10.99 8.81
C SER A 160 -4.77 -9.99 9.87
N THR A 161 -5.52 -10.45 10.88
CA THR A 161 -5.81 -9.66 12.08
C THR A 161 -4.63 -9.64 13.03
N SER A 162 -4.19 -8.44 13.41
CA SER A 162 -3.10 -8.28 14.37
C SER A 162 -3.51 -8.74 15.77
N ILE A 163 -2.56 -9.25 16.55
CA ILE A 163 -2.80 -9.60 17.94
C ILE A 163 -2.97 -8.31 18.75
N SER A 164 -4.04 -8.22 19.56
CA SER A 164 -4.42 -7.00 20.28
C SER A 164 -3.30 -6.50 21.22
N LYS A 165 -3.21 -5.18 21.39
CA LYS A 165 -2.22 -4.49 22.23
C LYS A 165 -2.52 -4.55 23.74
N GLU A 166 -3.58 -5.25 24.16
CA GLU A 166 -4.07 -5.27 25.55
C GLU A 166 -3.13 -6.02 26.53
N GLY A 167 -2.07 -6.69 26.04
CA GLY A 167 -1.06 -7.37 26.87
C GLY A 167 0.13 -6.49 27.29
N ALA A 168 0.77 -6.84 28.41
CA ALA A 168 2.00 -6.18 28.90
C ALA A 168 3.18 -6.26 27.91
N LEU A 169 3.21 -7.30 27.06
CA LEU A 169 4.27 -7.55 26.07
C LEU A 169 4.26 -6.56 24.90
N THR A 170 3.16 -5.84 24.68
CA THR A 170 2.95 -5.05 23.46
C THR A 170 3.04 -3.53 23.66
N LYS A 171 3.20 -3.05 24.90
CA LYS A 171 3.18 -1.61 25.22
C LYS A 171 4.43 -0.83 24.80
N ASN A 172 5.56 -1.50 24.58
CA ASN A 172 6.86 -0.85 24.32
C ASN A 172 7.24 -0.68 22.84
N HIS A 173 6.43 -1.20 21.90
CA HIS A 173 6.70 -1.08 20.46
C HIS A 173 5.80 -0.02 19.81
N SER A 174 6.29 1.22 19.69
CA SER A 174 5.56 2.37 19.14
C SER A 174 5.08 2.15 17.69
N LEU A 175 5.81 1.35 16.91
CA LEU A 175 5.50 1.04 15.51
C LEU A 175 4.62 -0.20 15.34
N MET A 176 4.16 -0.85 16.40
CA MET A 176 3.38 -2.07 16.25
C MET A 176 1.88 -1.77 16.10
N ASN A 177 1.15 -2.55 15.30
CA ASN A 177 -0.29 -2.40 15.05
C ASN A 177 -0.70 -0.97 14.68
N VAL A 178 0.06 -0.33 13.80
CA VAL A 178 -0.24 1.03 13.34
C VAL A 178 -0.15 1.11 11.82
N PHE A 179 -1.05 1.86 11.23
CA PHE A 179 -0.89 2.36 9.87
C PHE A 179 0.08 3.54 9.86
N ILE A 180 0.73 3.76 8.71
CA ILE A 180 1.61 4.89 8.47
C ILE A 180 1.11 5.75 7.30
N GLY A 181 1.46 7.03 7.31
CA GLY A 181 0.98 7.99 6.32
C GLY A 181 1.70 7.98 4.95
N SER A 182 2.70 7.13 4.73
CA SER A 182 3.55 7.19 3.53
C SER A 182 3.83 5.83 2.91
N ASN A 183 4.01 5.81 1.58
CA ASN A 183 4.58 4.68 0.87
C ASN A 183 6.11 4.64 1.06
N GLY A 184 6.72 3.49 0.77
CA GLY A 184 8.18 3.32 0.79
C GLY A 184 8.67 2.33 1.84
N PRO A 185 8.34 2.49 3.14
CA PRO A 185 8.76 1.56 4.17
C PRO A 185 8.33 0.14 3.82
N ASN A 186 9.23 -0.82 3.97
CA ASN A 186 9.01 -2.23 3.63
C ASN A 186 9.35 -3.12 4.84
N CYS A 187 9.25 -4.45 4.66
CA CYS A 187 9.57 -5.43 5.70
C CYS A 187 11.00 -5.27 6.25
N PHE A 188 11.98 -4.97 5.39
CA PHE A 188 13.37 -4.74 5.79
C PHE A 188 13.51 -3.51 6.69
N SER A 189 12.95 -2.37 6.28
CA SER A 189 13.01 -1.18 7.12
C SER A 189 12.25 -1.35 8.43
N ALA A 190 11.16 -2.12 8.44
CA ALA A 190 10.43 -2.48 9.65
C ALA A 190 11.25 -3.32 10.64
N ALA A 191 11.98 -4.32 10.14
CA ALA A 191 12.88 -5.13 10.96
C ALA A 191 14.00 -4.26 11.55
N LEU A 192 14.67 -3.45 10.72
CA LEU A 192 15.76 -2.56 11.17
C LEU A 192 15.27 -1.50 12.17
N CYS A 193 14.04 -0.96 12.01
CA CYS A 193 13.46 -0.02 12.98
C CYS A 193 13.36 -0.59 14.40
N ASN A 194 13.22 -1.90 14.55
CA ASN A 194 13.16 -2.54 15.86
C ASN A 194 14.55 -2.85 16.44
N LEU A 195 15.60 -2.82 15.62
CA LEU A 195 17.00 -2.92 16.07
C LEU A 195 17.58 -1.55 16.44
N GLU A 196 17.16 -0.50 15.75
CA GLU A 196 17.70 0.85 15.88
C GLU A 196 17.30 1.52 17.21
N GLN A 197 18.29 2.03 17.92
CA GLN A 197 18.14 2.76 19.18
C GLN A 197 18.17 4.28 19.00
N ASN A 198 18.78 4.76 17.90
CA ASN A 198 18.81 6.16 17.56
C ASN A 198 17.49 6.59 16.91
N GLU A 199 16.72 7.43 17.62
CA GLU A 199 15.40 7.88 17.16
C GLU A 199 15.43 8.65 15.82
N HIS A 200 16.51 9.36 15.49
CA HIS A 200 16.64 10.00 14.17
C HIS A 200 16.77 8.98 13.05
N ARG A 201 17.60 7.95 13.22
CA ARG A 201 17.75 6.85 12.26
C ARG A 201 16.48 6.02 12.14
N LYS A 202 15.82 5.74 13.26
CA LYS A 202 14.51 5.06 13.29
C LYS A 202 13.46 5.85 12.50
N ASN A 203 13.38 7.17 12.69
CA ASN A 203 12.50 8.05 11.93
C ASN A 203 12.84 8.13 10.43
N HIS A 204 14.11 7.88 10.06
CA HIS A 204 14.51 7.75 8.66
C HIS A 204 14.06 6.41 8.06
N LEU A 205 14.27 5.30 8.78
CA LEU A 205 13.87 3.96 8.35
C LEU A 205 12.35 3.83 8.16
N THR A 206 11.54 4.50 8.98
CA THR A 206 10.07 4.56 8.82
C THR A 206 9.60 5.32 7.58
N LYS A 207 10.51 5.83 6.76
CA LYS A 207 10.24 6.50 5.47
C LYS A 207 11.02 5.89 4.31
N LYS A 208 11.89 4.92 4.57
CA LYS A 208 12.84 4.40 3.59
C LYS A 208 12.40 3.05 3.04
N TRP A 209 12.49 2.90 1.72
CA TRP A 209 12.56 1.60 1.07
C TRP A 209 14.00 1.09 1.15
N VAL A 210 14.25 0.13 2.03
CA VAL A 210 15.56 -0.52 2.19
C VAL A 210 15.70 -1.62 1.14
N GLN A 211 16.82 -1.66 0.42
CA GLN A 211 17.13 -2.71 -0.57
C GLN A 211 17.68 -3.97 0.10
N GLN A 212 17.69 -5.09 -0.62
CA GLN A 212 18.13 -6.40 -0.12
C GLN A 212 19.56 -6.37 0.45
N ASP A 213 20.52 -5.89 -0.34
CA ASP A 213 21.93 -5.86 0.06
C ASP A 213 22.15 -4.90 1.23
N GLU A 214 21.51 -3.72 1.17
CA GLU A 214 21.53 -2.74 2.27
C GLU A 214 21.00 -3.34 3.58
N PHE A 215 19.95 -4.16 3.51
CA PHE A 215 19.37 -4.82 4.68
C PHE A 215 20.36 -5.81 5.31
N LEU A 216 21.03 -6.64 4.49
CA LEU A 216 21.99 -7.62 4.99
C LEU A 216 23.23 -6.93 5.60
N GLU A 217 23.77 -5.90 4.94
CA GLU A 217 24.86 -5.08 5.47
C GLU A 217 24.48 -4.39 6.79
N ALA A 218 23.24 -3.92 6.91
CA ALA A 218 22.74 -3.33 8.14
C ALA A 218 22.67 -4.36 9.28
N LEU A 219 22.22 -5.59 9.01
CA LEU A 219 22.22 -6.67 10.01
C LEU A 219 23.64 -6.92 10.54
N GLU A 220 24.63 -7.02 9.66
CA GLU A 220 26.04 -7.18 10.05
C GLU A 220 26.52 -6.02 10.93
N THR A 221 26.16 -4.78 10.57
CA THR A 221 26.49 -3.58 11.35
C THR A 221 25.86 -3.60 12.76
N TYR A 222 24.67 -4.20 12.91
CA TYR A 222 24.05 -4.43 14.23
C TYR A 222 24.62 -5.68 14.96
N ASN A 223 25.64 -6.33 14.39
CA ASN A 223 26.27 -7.59 14.82
C ASN A 223 25.35 -8.81 14.74
N TYR A 224 24.38 -8.82 13.82
CA TYR A 224 23.53 -9.97 13.58
C TYR A 224 24.15 -10.89 12.53
N SER A 225 24.18 -12.19 12.82
CA SER A 225 24.70 -13.23 11.92
C SER A 225 23.70 -14.38 11.76
N PRO A 226 23.70 -15.06 10.59
CA PRO A 226 22.80 -16.19 10.37
C PRO A 226 23.17 -17.36 11.30
N THR A 227 22.17 -17.98 11.91
CA THR A 227 22.37 -19.12 12.80
C THR A 227 21.81 -20.41 12.21
N LYS A 228 22.37 -21.56 12.64
CA LYS A 228 21.81 -22.90 12.38
C LYS A 228 20.66 -23.24 13.33
N SER A 229 20.46 -22.45 14.39
CA SER A 229 19.37 -22.67 15.34
C SER A 229 18.03 -22.43 14.69
N THR A 230 17.07 -23.31 14.95
CA THR A 230 15.66 -23.14 14.57
C THR A 230 14.83 -22.49 15.68
N ASN A 231 15.43 -22.26 16.85
CA ASN A 231 14.72 -21.71 18.01
C ASN A 231 14.69 -20.18 17.92
N VAL A 232 13.49 -19.64 17.70
CA VAL A 232 13.26 -18.20 17.72
C VAL A 232 13.16 -17.69 19.16
N THR A 233 13.92 -16.65 19.44
CA THR A 233 13.96 -15.93 20.71
C THR A 233 13.65 -14.45 20.50
N SER A 234 13.40 -13.74 21.60
CA SER A 234 13.21 -12.29 21.56
C SER A 234 14.43 -11.62 20.93
N HIS A 235 14.19 -10.59 20.11
CA HIS A 235 15.15 -9.82 19.35
C HIS A 235 15.79 -10.52 18.14
N ASP A 236 15.41 -11.75 17.82
CA ASP A 236 15.84 -12.37 16.57
C ASP A 236 15.25 -11.65 15.35
N VAL A 237 15.94 -11.72 14.21
CA VAL A 237 15.40 -11.32 12.92
C VAL A 237 15.20 -12.55 12.06
N LEU A 238 13.97 -12.78 11.61
CA LEU A 238 13.63 -13.84 10.68
C LEU A 238 13.72 -13.27 9.28
N VAL A 239 14.45 -13.94 8.39
CA VAL A 239 14.64 -13.53 7.01
C VAL A 239 14.31 -14.68 6.08
N TRP A 240 13.43 -14.45 5.10
CA TRP A 240 13.04 -15.43 4.11
C TRP A 240 13.77 -15.16 2.79
N PHE A 241 14.28 -16.23 2.18
CA PHE A 241 15.05 -16.19 0.95
C PHE A 241 14.38 -16.96 -0.18
N THR A 242 14.41 -16.39 -1.38
CA THR A 242 14.10 -17.08 -2.63
C THR A 242 15.30 -16.91 -3.55
N GLU A 243 15.82 -18.00 -4.14
CA GLU A 243 17.01 -17.95 -5.01
C GLU A 243 18.21 -17.20 -4.38
N ASN A 244 18.39 -17.39 -3.06
CA ASN A 244 19.42 -16.72 -2.24
C ASN A 244 19.29 -15.20 -2.10
N GLN A 245 18.20 -14.60 -2.56
CA GLN A 245 17.89 -13.20 -2.31
C GLN A 245 16.88 -13.07 -1.16
N PRO A 246 17.07 -12.16 -0.19
CA PRO A 246 16.08 -11.93 0.83
C PRO A 246 14.83 -11.32 0.18
N VAL A 247 13.67 -11.91 0.48
CA VAL A 247 12.36 -11.47 -0.04
C VAL A 247 11.44 -10.95 1.05
N HIS A 248 11.71 -11.30 2.30
CA HIS A 248 10.95 -10.83 3.44
C HIS A 248 11.78 -10.86 4.73
N ALA A 249 11.44 -9.99 5.69
CA ALA A 249 12.00 -10.05 7.03
C ALA A 249 10.98 -9.60 8.09
N ALA A 250 11.10 -10.17 9.28
CA ALA A 250 10.28 -9.83 10.45
C ALA A 250 11.12 -9.86 11.73
N PHE A 251 10.75 -9.03 12.70
CA PHE A 251 11.46 -8.93 13.98
C PHE A 251 10.72 -9.70 15.07
N ALA A 252 11.41 -10.57 15.80
CA ALA A 252 10.82 -11.37 16.86
C ALA A 252 10.70 -10.59 18.17
N ILE A 253 9.47 -10.36 18.62
CA ILE A 253 9.20 -9.82 19.96
C ILE A 253 9.54 -10.90 20.99
N ASN A 254 9.12 -12.14 20.72
CA ASN A 254 9.40 -13.32 21.50
C ASN A 254 9.27 -14.57 20.61
N LYS A 255 9.27 -15.77 21.22
CA LYS A 255 9.17 -17.05 20.49
C LYS A 255 7.85 -17.27 19.73
N GLU A 256 6.82 -16.45 19.98
CA GLU A 256 5.45 -16.61 19.46
C GLU A 256 5.02 -15.46 18.56
N LEU A 257 5.60 -14.27 18.73
CA LEU A 257 5.12 -13.01 18.15
C LEU A 257 6.20 -12.29 17.34
N LEU A 258 5.80 -11.78 16.17
CA LEU A 258 6.64 -11.01 15.27
C LEU A 258 6.03 -9.63 15.01
N VAL A 259 6.89 -8.61 14.91
CA VAL A 259 6.57 -7.38 14.17
C VAL A 259 6.80 -7.64 12.69
N ASN A 260 5.72 -7.54 11.93
CA ASN A 260 5.70 -7.79 10.49
C ASN A 260 5.19 -6.56 9.73
N LYS A 261 5.70 -6.33 8.53
CA LYS A 261 5.12 -5.40 7.56
C LYS A 261 5.09 -6.07 6.18
N ASN A 262 3.92 -6.54 5.78
CA ASN A 262 3.72 -7.08 4.44
C ASN A 262 3.50 -5.93 3.48
N GLY A 263 4.41 -5.73 2.53
CA GLY A 263 4.25 -4.72 1.49
C GLY A 263 4.72 -3.31 1.85
N GLN A 264 4.79 -2.47 0.82
CA GLN A 264 5.49 -1.17 0.82
C GLN A 264 4.57 0.04 0.66
N THR A 265 3.26 -0.18 0.57
CA THR A 265 2.28 0.90 0.45
C THR A 265 1.90 1.45 1.82
N MET A 266 1.32 2.65 1.83
CA MET A 266 0.79 3.33 3.00
C MET A 266 -0.41 2.57 3.61
N PHE A 267 -1.10 1.75 2.82
CA PHE A 267 -2.22 0.91 3.27
C PHE A 267 -1.79 -0.38 3.96
N HIS A 268 -0.50 -0.71 3.96
CA HIS A 268 0.00 -1.86 4.70
C HIS A 268 0.49 -1.41 6.10
N PRO A 269 -0.17 -1.83 7.18
CA PRO A 269 0.25 -1.48 8.54
C PRO A 269 1.49 -2.28 8.95
N TYR A 270 2.13 -1.82 10.02
CA TYR A 270 2.98 -2.67 10.83
C TYR A 270 2.09 -3.50 11.75
N GLN A 271 2.27 -4.81 11.76
CA GLN A 271 1.41 -5.77 12.44
C GLN A 271 2.18 -6.61 13.45
N CYS A 272 1.54 -6.88 14.60
CA CYS A 272 1.91 -7.95 15.50
C CYS A 272 1.20 -9.21 15.07
N LEU A 273 1.94 -10.20 14.59
CA LEU A 273 1.39 -11.47 14.11
C LEU A 273 2.03 -12.63 14.86
N SER A 274 1.34 -13.77 14.89
CA SER A 274 1.96 -15.01 15.35
C SER A 274 3.06 -15.45 14.40
N ILE A 275 4.11 -16.05 14.92
CA ILE A 275 5.20 -16.62 14.12
C ILE A 275 4.68 -17.63 13.09
N ASN A 276 3.69 -18.45 13.47
CA ASN A 276 3.10 -19.46 12.60
C ASN A 276 2.38 -18.84 11.40
N ASN A 277 1.68 -17.71 11.60
CA ASN A 277 1.01 -17.02 10.49
C ASN A 277 2.02 -16.54 9.45
N VAL A 278 3.10 -15.88 9.89
CA VAL A 278 4.12 -15.35 8.98
C VAL A 278 4.90 -16.47 8.30
N ILE A 279 5.27 -17.54 9.02
CA ILE A 279 5.91 -18.72 8.41
C ILE A 279 5.00 -19.36 7.35
N SER A 280 3.70 -19.49 7.62
CA SER A 280 2.74 -20.06 6.68
C SER A 280 2.62 -19.24 5.40
N GLU A 281 2.62 -17.91 5.53
CA GLU A 281 2.55 -16.98 4.41
C GLU A 281 3.77 -17.11 3.49
N TRP A 282 4.97 -17.20 4.07
CA TRP A 282 6.24 -17.27 3.35
C TRP A 282 6.78 -18.71 3.19
N ARG A 283 5.91 -19.73 3.25
CA ARG A 283 6.28 -21.16 3.24
C ARG A 283 7.03 -21.62 1.99
N ALA A 284 6.90 -20.89 0.88
CA ALA A 284 7.62 -21.18 -0.37
C ALA A 284 9.08 -20.70 -0.35
N SER A 285 9.45 -19.91 0.65
CA SER A 285 10.78 -19.33 0.80
C SER A 285 11.56 -20.01 1.94
N ARG A 286 12.89 -20.03 1.82
CA ARG A 286 13.78 -20.58 2.83
C ARG A 286 13.95 -19.60 3.99
N LEU A 287 13.54 -19.98 5.19
CA LEU A 287 13.74 -19.18 6.41
C LEU A 287 15.19 -19.31 6.92
N VAL A 288 15.77 -18.18 7.32
CA VAL A 288 17.03 -18.06 8.08
C VAL A 288 16.79 -17.15 9.27
N ILE A 289 17.28 -17.56 10.44
CA ILE A 289 17.23 -16.74 11.65
C ILE A 289 18.57 -16.03 11.81
N TYR A 290 18.53 -14.73 12.06
CA TYR A 290 19.67 -13.90 12.38
C TYR A 290 19.63 -13.54 13.87
N LYS A 291 20.78 -13.69 14.54
CA LYS A 291 20.96 -13.40 15.97
C LYS A 291 22.23 -12.60 16.21
N LYS A 292 22.23 -11.81 17.27
CA LYS A 292 23.42 -11.14 17.79
C LYS A 292 24.35 -12.10 18.53
#